data_AF-A0AAD0WXB0-F1
#
_entry.id   AF-A0AAD0WXB0-F1
#
_cell.length_a   1.000
_cell.length_b   1.000
_cell.length_c   1.000
_cell.angle_alpha   90.00
_cell.angle_beta   90.00
_cell.angle_gamma   90.00
#
_symmetry.space_group_name_H-M   'P 1'
#
loop_
_entity.id
_entity.type
_entity.pdbx_description
1 polymer ?
#
loop_
_entity_poly.entity_id
_entity_poly.type
_entity_poly.pdbx_seq_one_letter_code
_entity_poly.pdbx_strand_id
1 'polypeptide(L)'
;MGNTFAQSWGERGGTIYSGTKKYSGNWRRLASTEEKSIEQLINIINTSKLGVNLIDKARLRAAKDHKRLEEVIESGEVSVTDTTLVRKFSPNSPESVRFETRSKVYIDKSHNTKNAVLDLIHELTHYIYKKPFNPYVGEFSLSSFLEDTIQGIGGEVDAFIVECKVGRDIYGLKSISAQCLNILDGEEFSRSLAIKEFYKLGEHYDKFKKSADEHGIKQEVITHISPEQSSLISSAWSSPYPVAIVEEFQEIMTKVCHNDLKRMTYLSESKTRSIASANEKVTKARANFNARCRAYLD
;
A
#
# COMPACT_ATOMS: atom_id res chain seq x y z
N MET A 1 -5.94 -27.66 6.39
CA MET A 1 -6.60 -27.65 5.07
C MET A 1 -5.90 -26.59 4.26
N GLY A 2 -5.30 -26.96 3.12
CA GLY A 2 -4.34 -26.11 2.42
C GLY A 2 -4.99 -24.82 1.91
N ASN A 3 -4.43 -23.68 2.31
CA ASN A 3 -4.74 -22.39 1.70
C ASN A 3 -4.27 -22.45 0.25
N THR A 4 -5.20 -22.64 -0.68
CA THR A 4 -4.99 -22.31 -2.09
C THR A 4 -5.02 -20.80 -2.20
N PHE A 5 -3.85 -20.17 -2.04
CA PHE A 5 -3.66 -18.76 -2.40
C PHE A 5 -4.02 -18.57 -3.88
N ALA A 6 -4.77 -17.51 -4.20
CA ALA A 6 -5.01 -17.13 -5.59
C ALA A 6 -3.66 -16.90 -6.28
N GLN A 7 -3.34 -17.66 -7.33
CA GLN A 7 -2.01 -17.68 -7.93
C GLN A 7 -1.82 -16.55 -8.95
N SER A 8 -2.90 -15.89 -9.38
CA SER A 8 -2.84 -14.78 -10.33
C SER A 8 -3.90 -13.70 -10.08
N TRP A 9 -3.64 -12.47 -10.52
CA TRP A 9 -4.57 -11.33 -10.43
C TRP A 9 -5.89 -11.56 -11.21
N GLY A 10 -5.91 -12.46 -12.20
CA GLY A 10 -7.13 -12.88 -12.91
C GLY A 10 -8.12 -13.66 -12.06
N GLU A 11 -7.64 -14.32 -11.01
CA GLU A 11 -8.49 -14.99 -10.01
C GLU A 11 -9.00 -14.02 -8.93
N ARG A 12 -8.49 -12.78 -8.92
CA ARG A 12 -8.74 -11.75 -7.89
C ARG A 12 -9.63 -10.61 -8.41
N GLY A 13 -10.32 -10.83 -9.54
CA GLY A 13 -11.30 -9.91 -10.12
C GLY A 13 -10.73 -8.77 -10.99
N GLY A 14 -9.42 -8.51 -10.95
CA GLY A 14 -8.85 -7.32 -11.61
C GLY A 14 -8.67 -7.41 -13.13
N THR A 15 -8.62 -8.61 -13.72
CA THR A 15 -8.18 -8.74 -15.12
C THR A 15 -9.12 -8.07 -16.11
N ILE A 16 -8.63 -6.99 -16.74
CA ILE A 16 -9.35 -6.35 -17.83
C ILE A 16 -8.86 -6.92 -19.15
N TYR A 17 -9.69 -7.75 -19.78
CA TYR A 17 -9.41 -8.24 -21.12
C TYR A 17 -9.44 -7.07 -22.13
N SER A 18 -8.39 -6.96 -22.95
CA SER A 18 -8.37 -6.03 -24.08
C SER A 18 -9.04 -6.71 -25.27
N GLY A 19 -10.15 -6.17 -25.77
CA GLY A 19 -10.73 -6.57 -27.06
C GLY A 19 -9.84 -6.18 -28.26
N THR A 20 -8.76 -5.42 -28.02
CA THR A 20 -7.79 -5.00 -29.04
C THR A 20 -6.48 -5.78 -28.91
N LYS A 21 -5.93 -6.27 -30.03
CA LYS A 21 -4.62 -6.94 -30.07
C LYS A 21 -3.45 -6.02 -29.66
N LYS A 22 -3.65 -4.69 -29.62
CA LYS A 22 -2.61 -3.69 -29.34
C LYS A 22 -2.03 -3.80 -27.92
N TYR A 23 -2.83 -4.19 -26.93
CA TYR A 23 -2.43 -4.22 -25.51
C TYR A 23 -2.49 -5.61 -24.88
N SER A 24 -2.66 -6.67 -25.69
CA SER A 24 -2.80 -8.05 -25.20
C SER A 24 -1.46 -8.74 -24.92
N GLY A 25 -0.34 -8.21 -25.42
CA GLY A 25 1.00 -8.75 -25.18
C GLY A 25 1.51 -8.45 -23.77
N ASN A 26 2.43 -9.29 -23.27
CA ASN A 26 3.12 -9.05 -22.00
C ASN A 26 3.94 -7.75 -22.07
N TRP A 27 3.82 -6.91 -21.03
CA TRP A 27 4.39 -5.56 -21.05
C TRP A 27 5.92 -5.54 -21.10
N ARG A 28 6.60 -6.54 -20.53
CA ARG A 28 8.07 -6.63 -20.55
C ARG A 28 8.65 -6.90 -21.93
N ARG A 29 7.79 -7.19 -22.92
CA ARG A 29 8.15 -7.41 -24.32
C ARG A 29 7.82 -6.21 -25.21
N LEU A 30 7.43 -5.07 -24.64
CA LEU A 30 7.16 -3.84 -25.40
C LEU A 30 8.44 -3.26 -26.02
N ALA A 31 9.59 -3.50 -25.40
CA ALA A 31 10.89 -3.06 -25.90
C ALA A 31 11.99 -4.10 -25.63
N SER A 32 13.21 -3.80 -26.08
CA SER A 32 14.38 -4.69 -25.92
C SER A 32 14.92 -4.78 -24.49
N THR A 33 14.51 -3.86 -23.61
CA THR A 33 14.95 -3.81 -22.20
C THR A 33 13.75 -3.47 -21.31
N GLU A 34 13.87 -3.77 -20.02
CA GLU A 34 12.84 -3.45 -19.04
C GLU A 34 12.63 -1.94 -18.90
N GLU A 35 13.72 -1.16 -18.76
CA GLU A 35 13.66 0.31 -18.68
C GLU A 35 12.87 0.90 -19.87
N LYS A 36 13.18 0.48 -21.10
CA LYS A 36 12.44 0.93 -22.29
C LYS A 36 10.99 0.44 -22.30
N SER A 37 10.69 -0.71 -21.72
CA SER A 37 9.31 -1.19 -21.61
C SER A 37 8.52 -0.35 -20.60
N ILE A 38 9.13 0.05 -19.49
CA ILE A 38 8.57 1.01 -18.53
C ILE A 38 8.34 2.36 -19.21
N GLU A 39 9.29 2.86 -20.01
CA GLU A 39 9.10 4.08 -20.81
C GLU A 39 7.88 3.95 -21.75
N GLN A 40 7.65 2.79 -22.37
CA GLN A 40 6.44 2.57 -23.17
C GLN A 40 5.16 2.63 -22.33
N LEU A 41 5.15 2.06 -21.11
CA LEU A 41 4.00 2.19 -20.20
C LEU A 41 3.72 3.66 -19.85
N ILE A 42 4.75 4.41 -19.49
CA ILE A 42 4.67 5.85 -19.22
C ILE A 42 4.14 6.62 -20.43
N ASN A 43 4.60 6.28 -21.64
CA ASN A 43 4.13 6.91 -22.87
C ASN A 43 2.64 6.64 -23.15
N ILE A 44 2.14 5.44 -22.83
CA ILE A 44 0.70 5.14 -22.90
C ILE A 44 -0.06 5.99 -21.88
N ILE A 45 0.43 6.12 -20.65
CA ILE A 45 -0.22 6.96 -19.62
C ILE A 45 -0.28 8.42 -20.07
N ASN A 46 0.78 8.92 -20.71
CA ASN A 46 0.85 10.29 -21.24
C ASN A 46 -0.14 10.60 -22.37
N THR A 47 -0.89 9.62 -22.89
CA THR A 47 -1.98 9.92 -23.84
C THR A 47 -3.23 10.48 -23.17
N SER A 48 -3.35 10.37 -21.83
CA SER A 48 -4.41 11.02 -21.04
C SER A 48 -3.89 12.31 -20.40
N LYS A 49 -4.70 13.37 -20.43
CA LYS A 49 -4.40 14.62 -19.70
C LYS A 49 -4.26 14.40 -18.19
N LEU A 50 -5.08 13.51 -17.61
CA LEU A 50 -4.96 13.13 -16.21
C LEU A 50 -3.70 12.28 -15.98
N GLY A 51 -3.39 11.38 -16.92
CA GLY A 51 -2.16 10.60 -16.90
C GLY A 51 -0.88 11.45 -16.92
N VAL A 52 -0.81 12.48 -17.77
CA VAL A 52 0.32 13.43 -17.80
C VAL A 52 0.54 14.07 -16.43
N ASN A 53 -0.52 14.59 -15.80
CA ASN A 53 -0.42 15.19 -14.47
C ASN A 53 0.07 14.21 -13.40
N LEU A 54 -0.32 12.93 -13.49
CA LEU A 54 0.15 11.87 -12.60
C LEU A 54 1.65 11.63 -12.78
N ILE A 55 2.09 11.44 -14.03
CA ILE A 55 3.51 11.22 -14.37
C ILE A 55 4.38 12.40 -13.93
N ASP A 56 3.93 13.63 -14.15
CA ASP A 56 4.69 14.82 -13.76
C ASP A 56 4.86 14.93 -12.24
N LYS A 57 3.82 14.60 -11.47
CA LYS A 57 3.93 14.53 -10.00
C LYS A 57 4.83 13.39 -9.55
N ALA A 58 4.78 12.24 -10.20
CA ALA A 58 5.68 11.12 -9.90
C ALA A 58 7.15 11.48 -10.17
N ARG A 59 7.43 12.16 -11.30
CA ARG A 59 8.77 12.69 -11.62
C ARG A 59 9.25 13.67 -10.57
N LEU A 60 8.40 14.61 -10.15
CA LEU A 60 8.74 15.57 -9.08
C LEU A 60 9.02 14.86 -7.75
N ARG A 61 8.32 13.77 -7.43
CA ARG A 61 8.58 12.97 -6.23
C ARG A 61 9.91 12.23 -6.32
N ALA A 62 10.21 11.57 -7.44
CA ALA A 62 11.47 10.86 -7.68
C ALA A 62 12.68 11.81 -7.65
N ALA A 63 12.54 13.01 -8.20
CA ALA A 63 13.58 14.02 -8.22
C ALA A 63 14.00 14.48 -6.80
N LYS A 64 13.10 14.42 -5.80
CA LYS A 64 13.45 14.70 -4.40
C LYS A 64 14.47 13.72 -3.84
N ASP A 65 14.53 12.51 -4.41
CA ASP A 65 15.47 11.45 -4.02
C ASP A 65 16.63 11.34 -5.03
N HIS A 66 16.83 12.37 -5.88
CA HIS A 66 17.84 12.42 -6.95
C HIS A 66 17.75 11.26 -7.97
N LYS A 67 16.52 10.80 -8.24
CA LYS A 67 16.24 9.73 -9.20
C LYS A 67 15.36 10.21 -10.35
N ARG A 68 15.50 9.57 -11.50
CA ARG A 68 14.47 9.58 -12.55
C ARG A 68 13.27 8.73 -12.13
N LEU A 69 12.13 8.94 -12.79
CA LEU A 69 10.93 8.15 -12.53
C LEU A 69 11.13 6.67 -12.88
N GLU A 70 11.86 6.38 -13.96
CA GLU A 70 12.10 5.00 -14.39
C GLU A 70 12.97 4.23 -13.37
N GLU A 71 13.81 4.92 -12.59
CA GLU A 71 14.68 4.32 -11.56
C GLU A 71 13.95 3.96 -10.26
N VAL A 72 12.68 4.34 -10.11
CA VAL A 72 11.84 3.96 -8.96
C VAL A 72 10.80 2.90 -9.33
N ILE A 73 10.73 2.49 -10.61
CA ILE A 73 9.80 1.50 -11.13
C ILE A 73 10.57 0.24 -11.55
N GLU A 74 10.14 -0.93 -11.10
CA GLU A 74 10.77 -2.22 -11.42
C GLU A 74 9.72 -3.30 -11.67
N SER A 75 10.08 -4.38 -12.38
CA SER A 75 9.21 -5.55 -12.44
C SER A 75 9.23 -6.35 -11.13
N GLY A 76 8.06 -6.82 -10.69
CA GLY A 76 7.88 -7.64 -9.49
C GLY A 76 7.01 -8.88 -9.73
N GLU A 77 6.87 -9.74 -8.72
CA GLU A 77 5.90 -10.85 -8.76
C GLU A 77 4.46 -10.35 -8.58
N VAL A 78 4.29 -9.21 -7.91
CA VAL A 78 3.02 -8.53 -7.70
C VAL A 78 3.21 -7.03 -7.94
N SER A 79 2.14 -6.34 -8.31
CA SER A 79 2.12 -4.88 -8.32
C SER A 79 1.92 -4.35 -6.91
N VAL A 80 2.84 -3.48 -6.48
CA VAL A 80 2.83 -2.87 -5.14
C VAL A 80 3.79 -1.68 -5.07
N THR A 81 3.40 -0.65 -4.34
CA THR A 81 4.27 0.45 -3.93
C THR A 81 4.83 0.14 -2.55
N ASP A 82 6.02 -0.46 -2.53
CA ASP A 82 6.72 -0.77 -1.29
C ASP A 82 7.34 0.50 -0.71
N THR A 83 6.96 0.84 0.52
CA THR A 83 7.56 1.95 1.28
C THR A 83 8.29 1.39 2.49
N THR A 84 9.61 1.37 2.41
CA THR A 84 10.47 0.95 3.51
C THR A 84 10.81 2.11 4.43
N LEU A 85 10.48 1.98 5.72
CA LEU A 85 10.97 2.86 6.78
C LEU A 85 12.32 2.35 7.31
N VAL A 86 13.40 2.99 6.91
CA VAL A 86 14.75 2.72 7.40
C VAL A 86 14.98 3.44 8.72
N ARG A 87 15.22 2.68 9.77
CA ARG A 87 15.58 3.17 11.09
C ARG A 87 17.09 3.04 11.31
N LYS A 88 17.76 4.15 11.62
CA LYS A 88 19.21 4.20 11.86
C LYS A 88 19.50 4.68 13.27
N PHE A 89 20.35 3.96 14.00
CA PHE A 89 20.94 4.38 15.27
C PHE A 89 22.37 3.84 15.36
N SER A 90 23.22 4.47 16.17
CA SER A 90 24.57 3.98 16.45
C SER A 90 24.56 3.14 17.72
N PRO A 91 25.31 2.02 17.81
CA PRO A 91 25.49 1.28 19.06
C PRO A 91 26.04 2.14 20.21
N ASN A 92 26.79 3.19 19.89
CA ASN A 92 27.36 4.13 20.87
C ASN A 92 26.36 5.22 21.30
N SER A 93 25.23 5.34 20.61
CA SER A 93 24.17 6.32 20.90
C SER A 93 22.79 5.74 20.54
N PRO A 94 22.40 4.59 21.13
CA PRO A 94 21.18 3.87 20.75
C PRO A 94 19.89 4.62 21.10
N GLU A 95 19.96 5.63 21.95
CA GLU A 95 18.87 6.56 22.25
C GLU A 95 18.57 7.52 21.07
N SER A 96 19.53 7.73 20.17
CA SER A 96 19.46 8.69 19.06
C SER A 96 19.09 7.99 17.75
N VAL A 97 17.80 8.01 17.40
CA VAL A 97 17.24 7.34 16.23
C VAL A 97 16.93 8.34 15.11
N ARG A 98 17.30 8.00 13.88
CA ARG A 98 16.89 8.71 12.65
C ARG A 98 16.05 7.79 11.78
N PHE A 99 15.07 8.37 11.10
CA PHE A 99 14.17 7.67 10.19
C PHE A 99 14.35 8.22 8.78
N GLU A 100 14.37 7.33 7.80
CA GLU A 100 14.44 7.64 6.38
C GLU A 100 13.47 6.71 5.64
N THR A 101 12.63 7.26 4.78
CA THR A 101 11.63 6.48 4.02
C THR A 101 12.08 6.35 2.58
N ARG A 102 12.01 5.14 2.03
CA ARG A 102 12.33 4.85 0.62
C ARG A 102 11.14 4.15 0.00
N SER A 103 10.72 4.60 -1.18
CA SER A 103 9.60 3.98 -1.89
C SER A 103 10.05 3.47 -3.26
N LYS A 104 9.58 2.28 -3.63
CA LYS A 104 9.72 1.68 -4.95
C LYS A 104 8.35 1.22 -5.44
N VAL A 105 8.15 1.31 -6.75
CA VAL A 105 6.95 0.84 -7.44
C VAL A 105 7.29 -0.44 -8.17
N TYR A 106 6.59 -1.51 -7.86
CA TYR A 106 6.70 -2.79 -8.55
C TYR A 106 5.47 -3.00 -9.43
N ILE A 107 5.68 -3.51 -10.64
CA ILE A 107 4.61 -3.91 -11.56
C ILE A 107 4.71 -5.41 -11.82
N ASP A 108 3.59 -6.12 -11.70
CA ASP A 108 3.54 -7.57 -11.92
C ASP A 108 4.05 -7.92 -13.33
N LYS A 109 5.16 -8.66 -13.35
CA LYS A 109 5.88 -9.08 -14.56
C LYS A 109 5.05 -9.98 -15.48
N SER A 110 3.98 -10.58 -14.98
CA SER A 110 3.07 -11.47 -15.71
C SER A 110 2.03 -10.71 -16.53
N HIS A 111 1.78 -9.44 -16.21
CA HIS A 111 0.69 -8.67 -16.79
C HIS A 111 0.81 -8.46 -18.30
N ASN A 112 -0.37 -8.39 -18.93
CA ASN A 112 -0.47 -7.80 -20.26
C ASN A 112 -0.27 -6.27 -20.16
N THR A 113 -0.07 -5.63 -21.31
CA THR A 113 0.22 -4.19 -21.37
C THR A 113 -0.89 -3.35 -20.76
N LYS A 114 -2.16 -3.70 -20.99
CA LYS A 114 -3.29 -2.94 -20.45
C LYS A 114 -3.30 -2.95 -18.93
N ASN A 115 -3.20 -4.13 -18.32
CA ASN A 115 -3.18 -4.29 -16.87
C ASN A 115 -1.95 -3.59 -16.28
N ALA A 116 -0.77 -3.75 -16.89
CA ALA A 116 0.45 -3.09 -16.42
C ALA A 116 0.35 -1.55 -16.43
N VAL A 117 -0.36 -0.96 -17.40
CA VAL A 117 -0.63 0.48 -17.41
C VAL A 117 -1.53 0.90 -16.24
N LEU A 118 -2.60 0.15 -15.99
CA LEU A 118 -3.54 0.46 -14.91
C LEU A 118 -2.90 0.30 -13.54
N ASP A 119 -2.16 -0.78 -13.33
CA ASP A 119 -1.38 -0.99 -12.12
C ASP A 119 -0.32 0.11 -11.94
N LEU A 120 0.37 0.52 -13.00
CA LEU A 120 1.33 1.62 -12.88
C LEU A 120 0.63 2.92 -12.48
N ILE A 121 -0.58 3.19 -12.96
CA ILE A 121 -1.37 4.36 -12.52
C ILE A 121 -1.75 4.25 -11.04
N HIS A 122 -2.20 3.07 -10.63
CA HIS A 122 -2.57 2.76 -9.25
C HIS A 122 -1.37 2.99 -8.30
N GLU A 123 -0.26 2.34 -8.60
CA GLU A 123 0.94 2.39 -7.78
C GLU A 123 1.60 3.77 -7.76
N LEU A 124 1.61 4.47 -8.90
CA LEU A 124 2.10 5.87 -8.90
C LEU A 124 1.22 6.78 -8.03
N THR A 125 -0.08 6.50 -7.91
CA THR A 125 -0.96 7.26 -7.01
C THR A 125 -0.53 7.08 -5.55
N HIS A 126 -0.26 5.84 -5.12
CA HIS A 126 0.34 5.59 -3.81
C HIS A 126 1.68 6.30 -3.65
N TYR A 127 2.59 6.14 -4.62
CA TYR A 127 3.95 6.69 -4.58
C TYR A 127 3.97 8.22 -4.41
N ILE A 128 3.04 8.93 -5.06
CA ILE A 128 2.97 10.39 -5.02
C ILE A 128 2.36 10.88 -3.71
N TYR A 129 1.25 10.27 -3.28
CA TYR A 129 0.35 10.88 -2.31
C TYR A 129 0.31 10.19 -0.95
N LYS A 130 0.59 8.87 -0.88
CA LYS A 130 0.52 8.10 0.36
C LYS A 130 1.55 8.66 1.34
N LYS A 131 1.07 9.11 2.50
CA LYS A 131 1.96 9.59 3.56
C LYS A 131 2.72 8.40 4.14
N PRO A 132 4.06 8.47 4.29
CA PRO A 132 4.78 7.41 4.98
C PRO A 132 4.29 7.30 6.42
N PHE A 133 3.86 6.11 6.82
CA PHE A 133 3.55 5.83 8.22
C PHE A 133 4.83 5.56 9.00
N ASN A 134 4.81 5.83 10.30
CA ASN A 134 5.92 5.51 11.19
C ASN A 134 5.38 4.84 12.46
N PRO A 135 5.48 3.50 12.57
CA PRO A 135 4.92 2.75 13.69
C PRO A 135 5.68 2.98 15.02
N TYR A 136 6.80 3.72 14.98
CA TYR A 136 7.59 4.04 16.16
C TYR A 136 7.20 5.37 16.84
N VAL A 137 6.38 6.21 16.19
CA VAL A 137 6.01 7.55 16.69
C VAL A 137 4.50 7.75 16.70
N GLY A 138 3.98 8.40 17.75
CA GLY A 138 2.57 8.82 17.83
C GLY A 138 1.57 7.69 18.12
N GLU A 139 0.29 8.00 17.87
CA GLU A 139 -0.89 7.14 18.03
C GLU A 139 -1.06 6.18 16.82
N PHE A 140 -0.05 5.38 16.52
CA PHE A 140 -0.18 4.34 15.49
C PHE A 140 -1.13 3.24 15.99
N SER A 141 -2.38 3.29 15.53
CA SER A 141 -3.45 2.36 15.89
C SER A 141 -3.96 1.61 14.67
N LEU A 142 -4.58 0.45 14.89
CA LEU A 142 -5.21 -0.31 13.80
C LEU A 142 -6.30 0.52 13.11
N SER A 143 -7.11 1.25 13.88
CA SER A 143 -8.16 2.14 13.36
C SER A 143 -7.59 3.20 12.41
N SER A 144 -6.58 3.96 12.85
CA SER A 144 -5.96 4.99 12.01
C SER A 144 -5.26 4.39 10.80
N PHE A 145 -4.59 3.24 10.96
CA PHE A 145 -3.89 2.59 9.85
C PHE A 145 -4.85 2.07 8.78
N LEU A 146 -5.99 1.50 9.19
CA LEU A 146 -7.04 1.05 8.29
C LEU A 146 -7.66 2.22 7.53
N GLU A 147 -8.06 3.27 8.25
CA GLU A 147 -8.63 4.47 7.65
C GLU A 147 -7.66 5.14 6.67
N ASP A 148 -6.40 5.35 7.08
CA ASP A 148 -5.37 5.96 6.23
C ASP A 148 -5.04 5.11 5.01
N THR A 149 -5.00 3.78 5.15
CA THR A 149 -4.66 2.88 4.05
C THR A 149 -5.77 2.82 3.00
N ILE A 150 -7.03 2.68 3.41
CA ILE A 150 -8.15 2.59 2.45
C ILE A 150 -8.55 3.98 1.95
N GLN A 151 -8.83 4.90 2.88
CA GLN A 151 -9.55 6.15 2.59
C GLN A 151 -8.65 7.39 2.61
N GLY A 152 -7.44 7.29 3.16
CA GLY A 152 -6.50 8.38 3.24
C GLY A 152 -6.09 8.90 1.87
N ILE A 153 -5.45 10.08 1.86
CA ILE A 153 -4.89 10.67 0.64
C ILE A 153 -3.81 9.72 0.09
N GLY A 154 -3.99 9.29 -1.17
CA GLY A 154 -3.15 8.27 -1.78
C GLY A 154 -3.36 6.87 -1.24
N GLY A 155 -4.45 6.60 -0.52
CA GLY A 155 -4.90 5.26 -0.15
C GLY A 155 -5.57 4.52 -1.32
N GLU A 156 -6.08 3.32 -1.04
CA GLU A 156 -6.66 2.41 -2.04
C GLU A 156 -7.82 3.05 -2.83
N VAL A 157 -8.69 3.80 -2.14
CA VAL A 157 -9.82 4.50 -2.78
C VAL A 157 -9.33 5.56 -3.77
N ASP A 158 -8.30 6.32 -3.41
CA ASP A 158 -7.71 7.34 -4.29
C ASP A 158 -7.08 6.69 -5.52
N ALA A 159 -6.24 5.67 -5.30
CA ALA A 159 -5.54 4.94 -6.33
C ALA A 159 -6.52 4.31 -7.33
N PHE A 160 -7.54 3.63 -6.83
CA PHE A 160 -8.56 3.00 -7.67
C PHE A 160 -9.38 4.00 -8.49
N ILE A 161 -9.78 5.14 -7.91
CA ILE A 161 -10.51 6.18 -8.66
C ILE A 161 -9.62 6.79 -9.75
N VAL A 162 -8.35 7.07 -9.46
CA VAL A 162 -7.41 7.61 -10.45
C VAL A 162 -7.16 6.59 -11.57
N GLU A 163 -6.98 5.32 -11.23
CA GLU A 163 -6.89 4.20 -12.17
C GLU A 163 -8.10 4.16 -13.10
N CYS A 164 -9.33 4.18 -12.56
CA CYS A 164 -10.55 4.16 -13.37
C CYS A 164 -10.68 5.40 -14.27
N LYS A 165 -10.33 6.60 -13.76
CA LYS A 165 -10.36 7.85 -14.54
C LYS A 165 -9.40 7.83 -15.71
N VAL A 166 -8.12 7.55 -15.45
CA VAL A 166 -7.09 7.52 -16.49
C VAL A 166 -7.32 6.34 -17.43
N GLY A 167 -7.74 5.18 -16.92
CA GLY A 167 -8.11 4.01 -17.71
C GLY A 167 -9.26 4.30 -18.67
N ARG A 168 -10.30 5.02 -18.22
CA ARG A 168 -11.39 5.49 -19.08
C ARG A 168 -10.89 6.42 -20.17
N ASP A 169 -10.00 7.36 -19.84
CA ASP A 169 -9.44 8.30 -20.82
C ASP A 169 -8.63 7.59 -21.93
N ILE A 170 -7.86 6.55 -21.57
CA ILE A 170 -6.97 5.84 -22.51
C ILE A 170 -7.73 4.80 -23.33
N TYR A 171 -8.62 4.03 -22.69
CA TYR A 171 -9.22 2.83 -23.30
C TYR A 171 -10.72 2.98 -23.63
N GLY A 172 -11.36 4.05 -23.13
CA GLY A 172 -12.79 4.29 -23.27
C GLY A 172 -13.66 3.47 -22.31
N LEU A 173 -14.89 3.96 -22.07
CA LEU A 173 -15.84 3.37 -21.11
C LEU A 173 -16.17 1.90 -21.36
N LYS A 174 -16.23 1.45 -22.63
CA LYS A 174 -16.53 0.05 -22.96
C LYS A 174 -15.40 -0.92 -22.59
N SER A 175 -14.22 -0.40 -22.26
CA SER A 175 -13.02 -1.17 -22.01
C SER A 175 -12.55 -1.08 -20.54
N ILE A 176 -13.29 -0.44 -19.64
CA ILE A 176 -12.94 -0.42 -18.20
C ILE A 176 -13.50 -1.66 -17.48
N SER A 177 -13.04 -1.92 -16.27
CA SER A 177 -13.43 -3.08 -15.48
C SER A 177 -14.85 -2.95 -14.93
N ALA A 178 -15.47 -4.07 -14.57
CA ALA A 178 -16.76 -4.07 -13.88
C ALA A 178 -16.67 -3.31 -12.54
N GLN A 179 -15.54 -3.40 -11.84
CA GLN A 179 -15.30 -2.70 -10.59
C GLN A 179 -15.31 -1.18 -10.77
N CYS A 180 -14.72 -0.66 -11.86
CA CYS A 180 -14.81 0.76 -12.18
C CYS A 180 -16.26 1.17 -12.48
N LEU A 181 -17.06 0.29 -13.11
CA LEU A 181 -18.47 0.55 -13.37
C LEU A 181 -19.32 0.57 -12.08
N ASN A 182 -18.96 -0.23 -11.06
CA ASN A 182 -19.67 -0.24 -9.77
C ASN A 182 -19.59 1.09 -9.02
N ILE A 183 -18.57 1.91 -9.31
CA ILE A 183 -18.33 3.19 -8.64
C ILE A 183 -18.71 4.39 -9.51
N LEU A 184 -19.36 4.16 -10.66
CA LEU A 184 -19.81 5.22 -11.56
C LEU A 184 -21.16 5.77 -11.08
N ASP A 185 -21.22 7.08 -10.85
CA ASP A 185 -22.43 7.83 -10.51
C ASP A 185 -22.71 8.84 -11.62
N GLY A 186 -23.58 8.46 -12.56
CA GLY A 186 -23.76 9.18 -13.83
C GLY A 186 -22.52 9.08 -14.72
N GLU A 187 -21.85 10.21 -14.95
CA GLU A 187 -20.61 10.27 -15.75
C GLU A 187 -19.34 10.37 -14.89
N GLU A 188 -19.46 10.44 -13.57
CA GLU A 188 -18.32 10.65 -12.67
C GLU A 188 -18.07 9.44 -11.78
N PHE A 189 -16.81 9.21 -11.43
CA PHE A 189 -16.44 8.15 -10.48
C PHE A 189 -16.59 8.66 -9.05
N SER A 190 -17.48 8.03 -8.28
CA SER A 190 -17.88 8.43 -6.95
C SER A 190 -16.98 7.83 -5.86
N ARG A 191 -16.41 8.71 -5.03
CA ARG A 191 -15.63 8.30 -3.85
C ARG A 191 -16.46 7.48 -2.86
N SER A 192 -17.71 7.89 -2.61
CA SER A 192 -18.54 7.22 -1.61
C SER A 192 -18.92 5.81 -2.05
N LEU A 193 -19.12 5.59 -3.36
CA LEU A 193 -19.32 4.25 -3.91
C LEU A 193 -18.04 3.42 -3.83
N ALA A 194 -16.88 4.00 -4.17
CA ALA A 194 -15.60 3.32 -4.02
C ALA A 194 -15.34 2.87 -2.57
N ILE A 195 -15.58 3.74 -1.59
CA ILE A 195 -15.48 3.39 -0.16
C ILE A 195 -16.36 2.16 0.12
N LYS A 196 -17.63 2.16 -0.29
CA LYS A 196 -18.52 1.01 -0.07
C LYS A 196 -17.98 -0.29 -0.68
N GLU A 197 -17.44 -0.24 -1.90
CA GLU A 197 -16.87 -1.43 -2.56
C GLU A 197 -15.66 -1.98 -1.78
N PHE A 198 -14.76 -1.11 -1.28
CA PHE A 198 -13.58 -1.52 -0.51
C PHE A 198 -13.92 -2.14 0.85
N TYR A 199 -15.09 -1.83 1.42
CA TYR A 199 -15.55 -2.34 2.71
C TYR A 199 -16.46 -3.57 2.62
N LYS A 200 -16.65 -4.14 1.42
CA LYS A 200 -17.29 -5.45 1.26
C LYS A 200 -16.37 -6.55 1.80
N LEU A 201 -16.92 -7.46 2.60
CA LEU A 201 -16.12 -8.50 3.29
C LEU A 201 -16.49 -9.93 2.91
N GLY A 202 -17.66 -10.15 2.31
CA GLY A 202 -18.16 -11.48 1.99
C GLY A 202 -18.14 -12.42 3.19
N GLU A 203 -17.59 -13.61 2.98
CA GLU A 203 -17.46 -14.64 4.03
C GLU A 203 -16.63 -14.22 5.25
N HIS A 204 -15.82 -13.16 5.15
CA HIS A 204 -15.02 -12.68 6.28
C HIS A 204 -15.78 -11.75 7.23
N TYR A 205 -17.01 -11.35 6.90
CA TYR A 205 -17.75 -10.32 7.61
C TYR A 205 -17.87 -10.59 9.11
N ASP A 206 -18.38 -11.76 9.50
CA ASP A 206 -18.61 -12.09 10.92
C ASP A 206 -17.30 -12.17 11.71
N LYS A 207 -16.27 -12.76 11.12
CA LYS A 207 -14.95 -12.87 11.73
C LYS A 207 -14.30 -11.49 11.92
N PHE A 208 -14.39 -10.64 10.90
CA PHE A 208 -13.85 -9.29 10.96
C PHE A 208 -14.57 -8.46 12.01
N LYS A 209 -15.91 -8.51 12.05
CA LYS A 209 -16.71 -7.77 13.04
C LYS A 209 -16.34 -8.15 14.47
N LYS A 210 -16.17 -9.44 14.76
CA LYS A 210 -15.70 -9.90 16.07
C LYS A 210 -14.28 -9.39 16.39
N SER A 211 -13.37 -9.47 15.43
CA SER A 211 -11.99 -8.99 15.59
C SER A 211 -11.93 -7.47 15.81
N ALA A 212 -12.80 -6.72 15.14
CA ALA A 212 -12.90 -5.28 15.28
C ALA A 212 -13.23 -4.85 16.71
N ASP A 213 -14.18 -5.53 17.35
CA ASP A 213 -14.56 -5.29 18.75
C ASP A 213 -13.38 -5.59 19.71
N GLU A 214 -12.63 -6.67 19.45
CA GLU A 214 -11.48 -7.08 20.25
C GLU A 214 -10.29 -6.11 20.15
N HIS A 215 -10.07 -5.51 18.98
CA HIS A 215 -8.91 -4.65 18.70
C HIS A 215 -9.22 -3.15 18.78
N GLY A 216 -10.43 -2.78 19.23
CA GLY A 216 -10.83 -1.37 19.38
C GLY A 216 -10.87 -0.62 18.05
N ILE A 217 -11.35 -1.28 16.98
CA ILE A 217 -11.58 -0.60 15.71
C ILE A 217 -12.73 0.40 15.90
N LYS A 218 -12.48 1.65 15.48
CA LYS A 218 -13.42 2.76 15.59
C LYS A 218 -14.75 2.46 14.91
N GLN A 219 -15.86 2.85 15.54
CA GLN A 219 -17.21 2.56 15.05
C GLN A 219 -17.48 3.15 13.67
N GLU A 220 -16.86 4.29 13.34
CA GLU A 220 -16.97 4.92 12.03
C GLU A 220 -16.54 3.98 10.90
N VAL A 221 -15.45 3.22 11.09
CA VAL A 221 -14.98 2.20 10.14
C VAL A 221 -16.00 1.06 10.04
N ILE A 222 -16.57 0.64 11.17
CA ILE A 222 -17.57 -0.43 11.24
C ILE A 222 -18.89 -0.05 10.56
N THR A 223 -19.21 1.25 10.44
CA THR A 223 -20.40 1.66 9.71
C THR A 223 -20.32 1.42 8.20
N HIS A 224 -19.12 1.20 7.66
CA HIS A 224 -18.92 0.99 6.22
C HIS A 224 -18.89 -0.49 5.81
N ILE A 225 -18.63 -1.42 6.74
CA ILE A 225 -18.49 -2.84 6.39
C ILE A 225 -19.81 -3.47 5.92
N SER A 226 -19.72 -4.38 4.96
CA SER A 226 -20.86 -5.08 4.39
C SER A 226 -20.59 -6.59 4.23
N PRO A 227 -21.61 -7.46 4.43
CA PRO A 227 -21.50 -8.89 4.17
C PRO A 227 -21.51 -9.23 2.67
N GLU A 228 -21.72 -8.26 1.78
CA GLU A 228 -21.62 -8.48 0.33
C GLU A 228 -20.23 -8.97 -0.07
N GLN A 229 -20.16 -9.77 -1.14
CA GLN A 229 -18.90 -10.30 -1.66
C GLN A 229 -18.04 -9.17 -2.24
N SER A 230 -16.78 -9.09 -1.80
CA SER A 230 -15.83 -8.14 -2.38
C SER A 230 -15.34 -8.59 -3.74
N SER A 231 -15.22 -7.64 -4.66
CA SER A 231 -14.50 -7.77 -5.92
C SER A 231 -13.14 -7.06 -5.90
N LEU A 232 -12.84 -6.32 -4.83
CA LEU A 232 -11.60 -5.60 -4.60
C LEU A 232 -10.81 -6.32 -3.50
N ILE A 233 -9.78 -7.05 -3.91
CA ILE A 233 -8.99 -7.96 -3.08
C ILE A 233 -7.55 -7.47 -3.03
N SER A 234 -6.96 -7.47 -1.82
CA SER A 234 -5.55 -7.11 -1.63
C SER A 234 -4.64 -8.08 -2.40
N SER A 235 -3.69 -7.53 -3.16
CA SER A 235 -2.71 -8.32 -3.90
C SER A 235 -1.73 -9.07 -2.98
N ALA A 236 -1.41 -8.50 -1.81
CA ALA A 236 -0.47 -9.08 -0.86
C ALA A 236 -1.09 -10.23 -0.04
N TRP A 237 -2.35 -10.09 0.36
CA TRP A 237 -2.99 -11.01 1.32
C TRP A 237 -4.10 -11.87 0.74
N SER A 238 -4.52 -11.63 -0.51
CA SER A 238 -5.61 -12.37 -1.17
C SER A 238 -6.94 -12.37 -0.39
N SER A 239 -7.19 -11.31 0.38
CA SER A 239 -8.40 -11.09 1.17
C SER A 239 -8.94 -9.68 0.95
N PRO A 240 -10.21 -9.38 1.32
CA PRO A 240 -10.74 -8.02 1.27
C PRO A 240 -9.87 -7.04 2.07
N TYR A 241 -9.77 -5.81 1.60
CA TYR A 241 -8.81 -4.83 2.15
C TYR A 241 -8.87 -4.65 3.67
N PRO A 242 -10.04 -4.49 4.33
CA PRO A 242 -10.07 -4.37 5.78
C PRO A 242 -9.43 -5.59 6.49
N VAL A 243 -9.66 -6.81 5.98
CA VAL A 243 -9.08 -8.04 6.55
C VAL A 243 -7.57 -8.05 6.33
N ALA A 244 -7.12 -7.80 5.10
CA ALA A 244 -5.71 -7.73 4.73
C ALA A 244 -4.93 -6.72 5.59
N ILE A 245 -5.53 -5.55 5.85
CA ILE A 245 -4.88 -4.49 6.62
C ILE A 245 -4.72 -4.86 8.10
N VAL A 246 -5.65 -5.64 8.67
CA VAL A 246 -5.48 -6.16 10.03
C VAL A 246 -4.26 -7.10 10.08
N GLU A 247 -4.13 -7.99 9.11
CA GLU A 247 -2.99 -8.91 9.00
C GLU A 247 -1.67 -8.15 8.80
N GLU A 248 -1.66 -7.17 7.90
CA GLU A 248 -0.51 -6.29 7.66
C GLU A 248 -0.11 -5.52 8.92
N PHE A 249 -1.08 -4.94 9.63
CA PHE A 249 -0.83 -4.21 10.88
C PHE A 249 -0.18 -5.11 11.93
N GLN A 250 -0.69 -6.33 12.10
CA GLN A 250 -0.13 -7.30 13.05
C GLN A 250 1.31 -7.67 12.67
N GLU A 251 1.60 -7.91 11.39
CA GLU A 251 2.96 -8.21 10.92
C GLU A 251 3.91 -7.03 11.15
N ILE A 252 3.48 -5.80 10.82
CA ILE A 252 4.25 -4.57 11.06
C ILE A 252 4.59 -4.44 12.55
N MET A 253 3.58 -4.55 13.42
CA MET A 253 3.76 -4.39 14.87
C MET A 253 4.66 -5.46 15.46
N THR A 254 4.55 -6.70 15.00
CA THR A 254 5.43 -7.81 15.38
C THR A 254 6.89 -7.51 15.02
N LYS A 255 7.16 -7.06 13.79
CA LYS A 255 8.53 -6.69 13.36
C LYS A 255 9.06 -5.48 14.13
N VAL A 256 8.22 -4.47 14.35
CA VAL A 256 8.55 -3.27 15.14
C VAL A 256 8.96 -3.64 16.55
N CYS A 257 8.20 -4.53 17.18
CA CYS A 257 8.44 -4.95 18.55
C CYS A 257 9.68 -5.82 18.71
N HIS A 258 9.95 -6.75 17.79
CA HIS A 258 11.22 -7.47 17.75
C HIS A 258 12.43 -6.52 17.58
N ASN A 259 12.32 -5.53 16.70
CA ASN A 259 13.38 -4.54 16.49
C ASN A 259 13.61 -3.67 17.72
N ASP A 260 12.55 -3.25 18.41
CA ASP A 260 12.69 -2.49 19.65
C ASP A 260 13.21 -3.34 20.81
N LEU A 261 12.84 -4.62 20.90
CA LEU A 261 13.41 -5.55 21.89
C LEU A 261 14.92 -5.65 21.70
N LYS A 262 15.39 -5.84 20.47
CA LYS A 262 16.83 -5.83 20.14
C LYS A 262 17.49 -4.50 20.50
N ARG A 263 16.81 -3.36 20.33
CA ARG A 263 17.34 -2.06 20.78
C ARG A 263 17.41 -1.96 22.32
N MET A 264 16.45 -2.54 23.03
CA MET A 264 16.43 -2.53 24.49
C MET A 264 17.61 -3.30 25.10
N THR A 265 18.09 -4.37 24.45
CA THR A 265 19.29 -5.10 24.92
C THR A 265 20.54 -4.23 24.86
N TYR A 266 20.78 -3.51 23.76
CA TYR A 266 21.89 -2.54 23.66
C TYR A 266 21.77 -1.40 24.69
N LEU A 267 20.55 -0.93 24.98
CA LEU A 267 20.32 0.09 26.00
C LEU A 267 20.58 -0.42 27.43
N SER A 268 20.38 -1.72 27.69
CA SER A 268 20.74 -2.30 28.99
C SER A 268 22.24 -2.53 29.16
N GLU A 269 22.95 -2.89 28.09
CA GLU A 269 24.39 -3.15 28.11
C GLU A 269 25.22 -1.86 28.21
N SER A 270 24.73 -0.76 27.63
CA SER A 270 25.38 0.56 27.65
C SER A 270 25.24 1.33 28.99
N LYS A 271 24.58 0.76 30.00
CA LYS A 271 24.36 1.39 31.32
C LYS A 271 25.62 1.63 32.16
N THR A 272 26.79 1.18 31.73
CA THR A 272 27.99 1.18 32.58
C THR A 272 28.59 2.57 32.82
N ARG A 273 28.33 3.60 31.98
CA ARG A 273 28.72 5.02 32.24
C ARG A 273 27.89 6.02 31.42
N SER A 274 26.65 6.31 31.79
CA SER A 274 25.83 7.32 31.08
C SER A 274 25.38 8.49 31.98
N ILE A 275 25.30 9.68 31.39
CA ILE A 275 24.91 10.94 32.04
C ILE A 275 23.38 10.95 32.30
N ALA A 276 22.89 11.68 33.30
CA ALA A 276 21.47 11.70 33.70
C ALA A 276 20.45 11.89 32.56
N SER A 277 20.76 12.72 31.55
CA SER A 277 19.89 12.94 30.37
C SER A 277 19.78 11.71 29.46
N ALA A 278 20.79 10.84 29.43
CA ALA A 278 20.72 9.56 28.75
C ALA A 278 19.81 8.57 29.50
N ASN A 279 19.82 8.60 30.84
CA ASN A 279 18.94 7.76 31.66
C ASN A 279 17.45 8.11 31.51
N GLU A 280 17.11 9.39 31.36
CA GLU A 280 15.73 9.81 31.08
C GLU A 280 15.25 9.29 29.71
N LYS A 281 16.07 9.44 28.66
CA LYS A 281 15.77 8.93 27.31
C LYS A 281 15.62 7.41 27.29
N VAL A 282 16.47 6.68 28.02
CA VAL A 282 16.37 5.22 28.18
C VAL A 282 15.07 4.83 28.87
N THR A 283 14.70 5.53 29.94
CA THR A 283 13.47 5.26 30.71
C THR A 283 12.23 5.48 29.85
N LYS A 284 12.17 6.60 29.11
CA LYS A 284 11.09 6.89 28.15
C LYS A 284 11.02 5.85 27.03
N ALA A 285 12.17 5.43 26.48
CA ALA A 285 12.21 4.40 25.45
C ALA A 285 11.66 3.05 25.95
N ARG A 286 11.99 2.66 27.18
CA ARG A 286 11.48 1.44 27.81
C ARG A 286 9.98 1.52 28.12
N ALA A 287 9.50 2.66 28.60
CA ALA A 287 8.07 2.87 28.83
C ALA A 287 7.27 2.76 27.52
N ASN A 288 7.74 3.40 26.45
CA ASN A 288 7.10 3.33 25.13
C ASN A 288 7.10 1.90 24.56
N PHE A 289 8.22 1.17 24.69
CA PHE A 289 8.29 -0.23 24.30
C PHE A 289 7.27 -1.08 25.06
N ASN A 290 7.22 -0.97 26.39
CA ASN A 290 6.29 -1.74 27.21
C ASN A 290 4.82 -1.39 26.94
N ALA A 291 4.51 -0.14 26.58
CA ALA A 291 3.15 0.25 26.22
C ALA A 291 2.73 -0.33 24.87
N ARG A 292 3.63 -0.34 23.88
CA ARG A 292 3.34 -0.77 22.51
C ARG A 292 3.41 -2.27 22.29
N CYS A 293 4.38 -2.95 22.91
CA CYS A 293 4.81 -4.28 22.46
C CYS A 293 4.33 -5.46 23.30
N ARG A 294 3.58 -5.22 24.38
CA ARG A 294 3.11 -6.29 25.27
C ARG A 294 2.29 -7.38 24.57
N ALA A 295 1.53 -7.03 23.55
CA ALA A 295 0.65 -7.96 22.83
C ALA A 295 1.29 -8.59 21.58
N TYR A 296 2.57 -8.30 21.29
CA TYR A 296 3.23 -8.65 20.01
C TYR A 296 4.56 -9.40 20.19
N LEU A 297 4.87 -9.85 21.41
CA LEU A 297 6.14 -10.50 21.75
C LEU A 297 5.94 -11.89 22.38
N ASP A 298 4.75 -12.46 22.23
CA ASP A 298 4.44 -13.84 22.63
C ASP A 298 4.84 -14.83 21.52
#